data_AF-A0A2V2GTD3-F1
#
_entry.id   AF-A0A2V2GTD3-F1
#
_cell.length_a   1.000
_cell.length_b   1.000
_cell.length_c   1.000
_cell.angle_alpha   90.00
_cell.angle_beta   90.00
_cell.angle_gamma   90.00
#
_symmetry.space_group_name_H-M   'P 1'
#
loop_
_entity.id
_entity.type
_entity.pdbx_description
1 polymer ?
#
loop_
_entity_poly.entity_id
_entity_poly.type
_entity_poly.pdbx_seq_one_letter_code
_entity_poly.pdbx_strand_id
1 'polypeptide(L)'
;MDTYDIKESLSDKAAALKRKPRMGYAICGSFCTISRSLEQLEQLSGMGWEIIPIVSEAVYTTDTRFGKASDIIARVEQLCGRQVIHTVREAEPLGPTVPLDLLVIAPCTGNTISKMACGITDGAVTMAAKAHARRLRPTVIALATNDALSGSLGSIATVSARKNIYFVPLGQDDPERKPCSLVCDFSLLQDTMLSALSGIQFQPVLRQS
;
A
#
# COMPACT_ATOMS: atom_id res chain seq x y z
N MET A 1 -7.84 9.47 -22.45
CA MET A 1 -7.36 8.23 -21.81
C MET A 1 -8.62 7.48 -21.48
N ASP A 2 -8.93 6.42 -22.23
CA ASP A 2 -10.18 5.69 -22.07
C ASP A 2 -10.31 5.26 -20.61
N THR A 3 -11.45 5.59 -20.01
CA THR A 3 -11.80 5.22 -18.63
C THR A 3 -11.93 3.70 -18.58
N TYR A 4 -10.82 3.03 -18.29
CA TYR A 4 -10.78 1.60 -18.02
C TYR A 4 -11.66 1.33 -16.79
N ASP A 5 -12.82 0.69 -16.96
CA ASP A 5 -13.68 0.34 -15.84
C ASP A 5 -12.99 -0.73 -14.99
N ILE A 6 -12.71 -0.40 -13.73
CA ILE A 6 -12.07 -1.33 -12.78
C ILE A 6 -12.88 -2.62 -12.63
N LYS A 7 -14.21 -2.56 -12.70
CA LYS A 7 -15.06 -3.75 -12.57
C LYS A 7 -14.89 -4.66 -13.76
N GLU A 8 -14.75 -4.10 -14.95
CA GLU A 8 -14.49 -4.85 -16.18
C GLU A 8 -13.10 -5.50 -16.11
N SER A 9 -12.06 -4.72 -15.78
CA SER A 9 -10.69 -5.24 -15.63
C SER A 9 -10.58 -6.35 -14.57
N LEU A 10 -11.27 -6.19 -13.44
CA LEU A 10 -11.29 -7.21 -12.38
C LEU A 10 -12.14 -8.42 -12.75
N SER A 11 -13.23 -8.23 -13.49
CA SER A 11 -14.03 -9.32 -14.02
C SER A 11 -13.22 -10.17 -15.00
N ASP A 12 -12.52 -9.55 -15.94
CA ASP A 12 -11.65 -10.23 -16.89
C ASP A 12 -10.53 -10.99 -16.18
N LYS A 13 -9.90 -10.34 -15.20
CA LYS A 13 -8.87 -10.96 -14.38
C LYS A 13 -9.45 -12.11 -13.54
N ALA A 14 -10.66 -11.97 -13.01
CA ALA A 14 -11.33 -13.03 -12.27
C ALA A 14 -11.61 -14.24 -13.17
N ALA A 15 -12.09 -14.01 -14.38
CA ALA A 15 -12.35 -15.03 -15.38
C ALA A 15 -11.06 -15.79 -15.75
N ALA A 16 -9.96 -15.06 -15.98
CA ALA A 16 -8.65 -15.64 -16.26
C ALA A 16 -8.10 -16.47 -15.07
N LEU A 17 -8.28 -15.99 -13.84
CA LEU A 17 -7.79 -16.64 -12.63
C LEU A 17 -8.71 -17.77 -12.13
N LYS A 18 -9.96 -17.83 -12.59
CA LYS A 18 -11.05 -18.67 -12.05
C LYS A 18 -11.26 -18.47 -10.54
N ARG A 19 -10.98 -17.25 -10.03
CA ARG A 19 -11.21 -16.80 -8.64
C ARG A 19 -11.27 -15.28 -8.59
N LYS A 20 -11.77 -14.71 -7.50
CA LYS A 20 -11.63 -13.27 -7.25
C LYS A 20 -10.16 -12.85 -7.24
N PRO A 21 -9.79 -11.72 -7.88
CA PRO A 21 -8.46 -11.13 -7.73
C PRO A 21 -8.20 -10.79 -6.26
N ARG A 22 -6.98 -11.08 -5.79
CA ARG A 22 -6.56 -10.87 -4.40
C ARG A 22 -5.67 -9.66 -4.29
N MET A 23 -6.01 -8.75 -3.40
CA MET A 23 -5.21 -7.58 -3.07
C MET A 23 -4.74 -7.66 -1.62
N GLY A 24 -3.44 -7.61 -1.39
CA GLY A 24 -2.93 -7.29 -0.06
C GLY A 24 -3.07 -5.79 0.17
N TYR A 25 -3.67 -5.36 1.28
CA TYR A 25 -3.77 -3.95 1.64
C TYR A 25 -3.05 -3.74 2.98
N ALA A 26 -1.87 -3.14 2.91
CA ALA A 26 -0.96 -2.98 4.02
C ALA A 26 -0.95 -1.56 4.58
N ILE A 27 -1.11 -1.41 5.90
CA ILE A 27 -1.20 -0.11 6.59
C ILE A 27 0.00 0.08 7.54
N CYS A 28 0.75 1.17 7.36
CA CYS A 28 1.87 1.55 8.25
C CYS A 28 1.54 2.75 9.16
N GLY A 29 2.37 2.96 10.19
CA GLY A 29 2.18 3.97 11.26
C GLY A 29 2.34 5.45 10.86
N SER A 30 1.84 5.88 9.71
CA SER A 30 1.66 7.30 9.38
C SER A 30 0.26 7.73 9.86
N PHE A 31 0.10 7.81 11.19
CA PHE A 31 -1.23 7.81 11.84
C PHE A 31 -2.18 8.92 11.37
N CYS A 32 -1.65 10.12 11.08
CA CYS A 32 -2.47 11.23 10.57
C CYS A 32 -3.07 10.99 9.17
N THR A 33 -2.57 10.01 8.41
CA THR A 33 -3.07 9.66 7.09
C THR A 33 -3.85 8.35 7.06
N ILE A 34 -3.99 7.65 8.19
CA ILE A 34 -4.71 6.37 8.24
C ILE A 34 -6.18 6.56 7.83
N SER A 35 -6.84 7.64 8.26
CA SER A 35 -8.23 7.93 7.86
C SER A 35 -8.40 7.99 6.33
N ARG A 36 -7.51 8.73 5.64
CA ARG A 36 -7.50 8.82 4.17
C ARG A 36 -7.28 7.47 3.50
N SER A 37 -6.42 6.63 4.08
CA SER A 37 -6.23 5.26 3.60
C SER A 37 -7.48 4.39 3.81
N LEU A 38 -8.15 4.50 4.95
CA LEU A 38 -9.38 3.74 5.24
C LEU A 38 -10.54 4.16 4.31
N GLU A 39 -10.63 5.43 3.94
CA GLU A 39 -11.60 5.90 2.93
C GLU A 39 -11.37 5.20 1.59
N GLN A 40 -10.11 5.06 1.15
CA GLN A 40 -9.80 4.33 -0.07
C GLN A 40 -10.08 2.83 0.08
N LEU A 41 -9.75 2.23 1.22
CA LEU A 41 -10.05 0.82 1.49
C LEU A 41 -11.57 0.54 1.42
N GLU A 42 -12.38 1.43 1.97
CA GLU A 42 -13.85 1.33 1.91
C GLU A 42 -14.35 1.35 0.47
N GLN A 43 -13.87 2.27 -0.36
CA GLN A 43 -14.22 2.32 -1.79
C GLN A 43 -13.83 1.03 -2.51
N LEU A 44 -12.62 0.51 -2.25
CA LEU A 44 -12.10 -0.70 -2.88
C LEU A 44 -12.84 -1.98 -2.43
N SER A 45 -13.36 -2.02 -1.20
CA SER A 45 -14.08 -3.18 -0.67
C SER A 45 -15.32 -3.57 -1.50
N GLY A 46 -15.95 -2.58 -2.16
CA GLY A 46 -17.11 -2.78 -3.04
C GLY A 46 -16.78 -3.16 -4.49
N MET A 47 -15.50 -3.27 -4.87
CA MET A 47 -15.08 -3.38 -6.27
C MET A 47 -14.76 -4.82 -6.72
N GLY A 48 -15.08 -5.83 -5.91
CA GLY A 48 -14.93 -7.25 -6.30
C GLY A 48 -13.57 -7.87 -5.97
N TRP A 49 -12.69 -7.14 -5.28
CA TRP A 49 -11.46 -7.67 -4.71
C TRP A 49 -11.71 -8.64 -3.56
N GLU A 50 -10.88 -9.68 -3.44
CA GLU A 50 -10.62 -10.35 -2.18
C GLU A 50 -9.48 -9.60 -1.47
N ILE A 51 -9.79 -8.80 -0.45
CA ILE A 51 -8.79 -7.98 0.25
C ILE A 51 -8.19 -8.74 1.43
N ILE A 52 -6.87 -8.77 1.52
CA ILE A 52 -6.10 -9.33 2.64
C ILE A 52 -5.49 -8.15 3.41
N PRO A 53 -6.04 -7.79 4.58
CA PRO A 53 -5.52 -6.69 5.37
C PRO A 53 -4.24 -7.08 6.08
N ILE A 54 -3.24 -6.21 6.01
CA ILE A 54 -1.94 -6.37 6.65
C ILE A 54 -1.67 -5.08 7.42
N VAL A 55 -1.21 -5.17 8.65
CA VAL A 55 -0.89 -3.98 9.46
C VAL A 55 0.51 -4.09 10.02
N SER A 56 1.22 -2.97 10.06
CA SER A 56 2.48 -2.90 10.80
C SER A 56 2.23 -3.04 12.30
N GLU A 57 3.24 -3.53 13.03
CA GLU A 57 3.18 -3.62 14.50
C GLU A 57 2.78 -2.28 15.14
N ALA A 58 3.33 -1.16 14.64
CA ALA A 58 2.99 0.17 15.12
C ALA A 58 1.48 0.48 15.03
N VAL A 59 0.83 0.08 13.93
CA VAL A 59 -0.63 0.27 13.76
C VAL A 59 -1.42 -0.66 14.68
N TYR A 60 -0.90 -1.86 14.91
CA TYR A 60 -1.58 -2.88 15.72
C TYR A 60 -1.53 -2.59 17.23
N THR A 61 -0.49 -1.93 17.73
CA THR A 61 -0.25 -1.81 19.18
C THR A 61 -0.33 -0.38 19.73
N THR A 62 -0.29 0.65 18.89
CA THR A 62 -0.09 2.03 19.35
C THR A 62 -1.38 2.85 19.29
N ASP A 63 -1.88 3.24 20.46
CA ASP A 63 -2.90 4.27 20.58
C ASP A 63 -2.29 5.66 20.35
N THR A 64 -2.98 6.50 19.60
CA THR A 64 -2.53 7.88 19.32
C THR A 64 -3.68 8.86 19.46
N ARG A 65 -3.37 10.16 19.35
CA ARG A 65 -4.41 11.20 19.23
C ARG A 65 -5.32 11.03 18.00
N PHE A 66 -4.94 10.20 17.03
CA PHE A 66 -5.70 9.95 15.80
C PHE A 66 -6.65 8.75 15.92
N GLY A 67 -6.65 8.05 17.06
CA GLY A 67 -7.51 6.89 17.31
C GLY A 67 -6.79 5.80 18.09
N LYS A 68 -7.59 4.86 18.62
CA LYS A 68 -7.08 3.65 19.25
C LYS A 68 -6.70 2.62 18.20
N ALA A 69 -5.68 1.82 18.48
CA ALA A 69 -5.29 0.71 17.63
C ALA A 69 -6.47 -0.25 17.43
N SER A 70 -7.20 -0.58 18.51
CA SER A 70 -8.38 -1.47 18.46
C SER A 70 -9.45 -1.02 17.46
N ASP A 71 -9.71 0.29 17.38
CA ASP A 71 -10.77 0.85 16.55
C ASP A 71 -10.36 0.82 15.07
N ILE A 72 -9.09 1.09 14.80
CA ILE A 72 -8.50 0.97 13.46
C ILE A 72 -8.55 -0.48 12.99
N ILE A 73 -8.11 -1.44 13.82
CA ILE A 73 -8.14 -2.86 13.48
C ILE A 73 -9.57 -3.33 13.23
N ALA A 74 -10.51 -3.03 14.12
CA ALA A 74 -11.92 -3.41 13.95
C ALA A 74 -12.50 -2.86 12.64
N ARG A 75 -12.20 -1.61 12.29
CA ARG A 75 -12.65 -1.01 11.03
C ARG A 75 -12.06 -1.71 9.81
N VAL A 76 -10.75 -2.01 9.84
CA VAL A 76 -10.08 -2.72 8.74
C VAL A 76 -10.66 -4.12 8.55
N GLU A 77 -10.85 -4.86 9.64
CA GLU A 77 -11.41 -6.22 9.60
C GLU A 77 -12.87 -6.22 9.10
N GLN A 78 -13.67 -5.23 9.52
CA GLN A 78 -15.03 -5.03 9.02
C GLN A 78 -15.05 -4.81 7.50
N LEU A 79 -14.20 -3.91 6.98
CA LEU A 79 -14.13 -3.59 5.55
C LEU A 79 -13.63 -4.77 4.71
N CYS A 80 -12.71 -5.57 5.25
CA CYS A 80 -12.12 -6.71 4.54
C CYS A 80 -12.88 -8.02 4.73
N GLY A 81 -13.75 -8.11 5.74
CA GLY A 81 -14.44 -9.34 6.14
C GLY A 81 -13.51 -10.44 6.68
N ARG A 82 -12.33 -10.07 7.21
CA ARG A 82 -11.34 -11.03 7.75
C ARG A 82 -10.34 -10.37 8.69
N GLN A 83 -9.66 -11.18 9.50
CA GLN A 83 -8.66 -10.71 10.47
C GLN A 83 -7.42 -10.10 9.82
N VAL A 84 -6.82 -9.13 10.51
CA VAL A 84 -5.56 -8.51 10.07
C VAL A 84 -4.38 -9.46 10.21
N ILE A 85 -3.49 -9.45 9.22
CA ILE A 85 -2.15 -10.02 9.33
C ILE A 85 -1.25 -8.98 10.00
N HIS A 86 -0.68 -9.30 11.17
CA HIS A 86 0.12 -8.34 11.92
C HIS A 86 1.48 -8.89 12.39
N THR A 87 1.77 -10.17 12.13
CA THR A 87 3.08 -10.78 12.41
C THR A 87 3.81 -11.23 11.15
N VAL A 88 5.14 -11.38 11.26
CA VAL A 88 5.98 -11.95 10.19
C VAL A 88 5.52 -13.36 9.79
N ARG A 89 5.16 -14.19 10.79
CA ARG A 89 4.73 -15.58 10.59
C ARG A 89 3.46 -15.66 9.73
N GLU A 90 2.51 -14.77 9.96
CA GLU A 90 1.25 -14.73 9.21
C GLU A 90 1.43 -14.17 7.79
N ALA A 91 2.41 -13.30 7.57
CA ALA A 91 2.65 -12.68 6.27
C ALA A 91 3.51 -13.55 5.33
N GLU A 92 4.34 -14.45 5.86
CA GLU A 92 5.20 -15.35 5.06
C GLU A 92 4.41 -16.16 4.00
N PRO A 93 3.24 -16.75 4.31
CA PRO A 93 2.39 -17.45 3.35
C PRO A 93 1.96 -16.66 2.10
N LEU A 94 1.98 -15.31 2.14
CA LEU A 94 1.54 -14.47 1.02
C LEU A 94 2.37 -14.63 -0.26
N GLY A 95 3.57 -15.22 -0.15
CA GLY A 95 4.42 -15.56 -1.29
C GLY A 95 4.13 -16.94 -1.88
N PRO A 96 4.37 -18.02 -1.13
CA PRO A 96 4.32 -19.38 -1.66
C PRO A 96 2.91 -19.97 -1.77
N THR A 97 2.00 -19.68 -0.83
CA THR A 97 0.73 -20.41 -0.66
C THR A 97 -0.51 -19.55 -0.88
N VAL A 98 -0.47 -18.27 -0.52
CA VAL A 98 -1.59 -17.32 -0.68
C VAL A 98 -1.18 -16.20 -1.66
N PRO A 99 -1.10 -16.51 -2.96
CA PRO A 99 -0.64 -15.55 -3.96
C PRO A 99 -1.55 -14.31 -4.04
N LEU A 100 -0.99 -13.13 -3.76
CA LEU A 100 -1.61 -11.84 -4.04
C LEU A 100 -1.43 -11.46 -5.52
N ASP A 101 -2.43 -10.85 -6.14
CA ASP A 101 -2.31 -10.33 -7.51
C ASP A 101 -1.80 -8.89 -7.54
N LEU A 102 -1.95 -8.17 -6.43
CA LEU A 102 -1.52 -6.81 -6.19
C LEU A 102 -1.24 -6.64 -4.69
N LEU A 103 -0.18 -5.93 -4.34
CA LEU A 103 0.07 -5.48 -2.98
C LEU A 103 0.00 -3.95 -2.96
N VAL A 104 -0.80 -3.40 -2.08
CA VAL A 104 -0.89 -1.96 -1.81
C VAL A 104 -0.32 -1.71 -0.43
N ILE A 105 0.59 -0.75 -0.29
CA ILE A 105 1.07 -0.25 1.00
C ILE A 105 0.60 1.19 1.15
N ALA A 106 -0.45 1.41 1.93
CA ALA A 106 -1.13 2.68 2.09
C ALA A 106 -1.60 2.88 3.53
N PRO A 107 -1.10 3.91 4.24
CA PRO A 107 0.12 4.65 3.92
C PRO A 107 1.37 3.78 4.06
N CYS A 108 2.43 4.14 3.33
CA CYS A 108 3.78 3.63 3.50
C CYS A 108 4.66 4.69 4.18
N THR A 109 5.27 4.37 5.31
CA THR A 109 6.14 5.30 6.06
C THR A 109 7.57 5.30 5.53
N GLY A 110 8.34 6.34 5.87
CA GLY A 110 9.79 6.39 5.63
C GLY A 110 10.53 5.19 6.21
N ASN A 111 10.15 4.74 7.42
CA ASN A 111 10.71 3.54 8.04
C ASN A 111 10.45 2.27 7.21
N THR A 112 9.20 2.04 6.76
CA THR A 112 8.87 0.85 5.98
C THR A 112 9.61 0.84 4.65
N ILE A 113 9.62 1.96 3.91
CA ILE A 113 10.31 2.01 2.62
C ILE A 113 11.83 1.88 2.77
N SER A 114 12.40 2.41 3.85
CA SER A 114 13.82 2.24 4.20
C SER A 114 14.18 0.79 4.50
N LYS A 115 13.35 0.10 5.29
CA LYS A 115 13.52 -1.34 5.53
C LYS A 115 13.41 -2.15 4.25
N MET A 116 12.43 -1.82 3.38
CA MET A 116 12.30 -2.44 2.06
C MET A 116 13.57 -2.22 1.23
N ALA A 117 14.12 -1.00 1.18
CA ALA A 117 15.35 -0.68 0.45
C ALA A 117 16.54 -1.56 0.90
N CYS A 118 16.63 -1.87 2.19
CA CYS A 118 17.68 -2.72 2.76
C CYS A 118 17.35 -4.23 2.74
N GLY A 119 16.17 -4.64 2.26
CA GLY A 119 15.75 -6.04 2.26
C GLY A 119 15.40 -6.59 3.65
N ILE A 120 15.14 -5.72 4.62
CA ILE A 120 14.77 -6.08 5.99
C ILE A 120 13.31 -6.51 6.03
N THR A 121 13.03 -7.67 6.65
CA THR A 121 11.68 -8.25 6.78
C THR A 121 11.35 -8.65 8.21
N ASP A 122 11.45 -7.66 9.10
CA ASP A 122 11.25 -7.79 10.54
C ASP A 122 9.80 -7.50 11.00
N GLY A 123 8.89 -7.18 10.07
CA GLY A 123 7.48 -6.93 10.36
C GLY A 123 6.56 -7.51 9.28
N ALA A 124 5.25 -7.57 9.56
CA ALA A 124 4.27 -8.14 8.65
C ALA A 124 4.27 -7.48 7.27
N VAL A 125 4.28 -6.14 7.22
CA VAL A 125 4.26 -5.39 5.95
C VAL A 125 5.53 -5.63 5.12
N THR A 126 6.71 -5.59 5.75
CA THR A 126 7.98 -5.80 5.04
C THR A 126 8.14 -7.26 4.59
N MET A 127 7.66 -8.22 5.38
CA MET A 127 7.58 -9.62 4.98
C MET A 127 6.61 -9.82 3.81
N ALA A 128 5.40 -9.25 3.86
CA ALA A 128 4.45 -9.30 2.75
C ALA A 128 5.03 -8.72 1.46
N ALA A 129 5.71 -7.58 1.55
CA ALA A 129 6.38 -6.96 0.40
C ALA A 129 7.44 -7.87 -0.22
N LYS A 130 8.31 -8.50 0.59
CA LYS A 130 9.30 -9.46 0.11
C LYS A 130 8.65 -10.71 -0.50
N ALA A 131 7.67 -11.29 0.19
CA ALA A 131 7.00 -12.51 -0.23
C ALA A 131 6.27 -12.31 -1.57
N HIS A 132 5.65 -11.15 -1.76
CA HIS A 132 5.00 -10.74 -3.00
C HIS A 132 6.00 -10.46 -4.12
N ALA A 133 7.08 -9.73 -3.83
CA ALA A 133 8.12 -9.40 -4.80
C ALA A 133 8.82 -10.63 -5.38
N ARG A 134 8.87 -11.76 -4.65
CA ARG A 134 9.41 -13.05 -5.12
C ARG A 134 8.78 -13.52 -6.44
N ARG A 135 7.53 -13.13 -6.72
CA ARG A 135 6.79 -13.50 -7.94
C ARG A 135 6.74 -12.38 -8.98
N LEU A 136 7.52 -11.31 -8.81
CA LEU A 136 7.54 -10.16 -9.73
C LEU A 136 6.13 -9.59 -9.99
N ARG A 137 5.33 -9.48 -8.94
CA ARG A 137 3.97 -8.93 -9.02
C ARG A 137 3.93 -7.47 -8.56
N PRO A 138 2.95 -6.69 -9.04
CA PRO A 138 2.90 -5.25 -8.79
C PRO A 138 2.72 -4.93 -7.31
N THR A 139 3.56 -4.03 -6.80
CA THR A 139 3.40 -3.38 -5.49
C THR A 139 3.18 -1.89 -5.70
N VAL A 140 2.08 -1.37 -5.17
CA VAL A 140 1.73 0.06 -5.19
C VAL A 140 2.05 0.67 -3.83
N ILE A 141 2.79 1.77 -3.83
CA ILE A 141 3.24 2.49 -2.63
C ILE A 141 2.54 3.84 -2.57
N ALA A 142 1.70 4.03 -1.56
CA ALA A 142 1.14 5.31 -1.17
C ALA A 142 2.02 5.93 -0.06
N LEU A 143 3.10 6.61 -0.47
CA LEU A 143 4.10 7.18 0.44
C LEU A 143 3.50 8.31 1.30
N ALA A 144 3.77 8.30 2.60
CA ALA A 144 3.44 9.41 3.50
C ALA A 144 4.50 9.52 4.60
N THR A 145 5.49 10.40 4.42
CA THR A 145 6.58 10.58 5.38
C THR A 145 7.16 11.99 5.35
N ASN A 146 7.56 12.50 6.51
CA ASN A 146 8.03 13.88 6.68
C ASN A 146 9.53 14.08 6.36
N ASP A 147 10.25 12.99 6.12
CA ASP A 147 11.69 12.94 5.84
C ASP A 147 12.00 12.46 4.41
N ALA A 148 10.99 12.46 3.53
CA ALA A 148 11.07 11.92 2.17
C ALA A 148 12.16 12.54 1.30
N LEU A 149 12.38 13.86 1.40
CA LEU A 149 13.45 14.59 0.70
C LEU A 149 14.74 14.70 1.53
N SER A 150 14.87 13.90 2.60
CA SER A 150 16.04 13.85 3.47
C SER A 150 16.44 12.40 3.76
N GLY A 151 16.22 11.90 4.98
CA GLY A 151 16.63 10.56 5.41
C GLY A 151 16.07 9.42 4.56
N SER A 152 14.85 9.57 4.04
CA SER A 152 14.19 8.52 3.24
C SER A 152 14.44 8.63 1.73
N LEU A 153 15.10 9.68 1.24
CA LEU A 153 15.23 9.94 -0.21
C LEU A 153 15.97 8.82 -0.95
N GLY A 154 17.10 8.37 -0.39
CA GLY A 154 17.89 7.27 -0.98
C GLY A 154 17.12 5.95 -1.01
N SER A 155 16.29 5.69 0.02
CA SER A 155 15.45 4.50 0.09
C SER A 155 14.30 4.54 -0.90
N ILE A 156 13.66 5.70 -1.09
CA ILE A 156 12.65 5.92 -2.13
C ILE A 156 13.24 5.62 -3.51
N ALA A 157 14.39 6.23 -3.83
CA ALA A 157 15.07 6.01 -5.11
C ALA A 157 15.47 4.54 -5.32
N THR A 158 15.97 3.88 -4.28
CA THR A 158 16.36 2.45 -4.33
C THR A 158 15.15 1.56 -4.60
N VAL A 159 14.03 1.82 -3.92
CA VAL A 159 12.81 1.02 -4.06
C VAL A 159 12.14 1.30 -5.40
N SER A 160 12.12 2.55 -5.88
CA SER A 160 11.55 2.90 -7.19
C SER A 160 12.29 2.32 -8.38
N ALA A 161 13.57 2.02 -8.24
CA ALA A 161 14.36 1.37 -9.29
C ALA A 161 14.09 -0.15 -9.41
N ARG A 162 13.31 -0.75 -8.50
CA ARG A 162 13.00 -2.18 -8.52
C ARG A 162 11.85 -2.50 -9.47
N LYS A 163 11.89 -3.70 -10.06
CA LYS A 163 10.82 -4.18 -10.95
C LYS A 163 9.49 -4.28 -10.20
N ASN A 164 8.42 -3.87 -10.87
CA ASN A 164 7.04 -3.95 -10.41
C ASN A 164 6.75 -3.18 -9.11
N ILE A 165 7.47 -2.10 -8.88
CA ILE A 165 7.14 -1.10 -7.85
C ILE A 165 6.54 0.11 -8.55
N TYR A 166 5.40 0.57 -8.02
CA TYR A 166 4.65 1.71 -8.54
C TYR A 166 4.32 2.65 -7.38
N PHE A 167 4.36 3.96 -7.62
CA PHE A 167 4.06 4.97 -6.61
C PHE A 167 2.76 5.67 -6.95
N VAL A 168 1.91 5.84 -5.94
CA VAL A 168 0.80 6.78 -6.04
C VAL A 168 1.41 8.18 -6.12
N PRO A 169 0.97 9.05 -7.05
CA PRO A 169 1.60 10.35 -7.26
C PRO A 169 1.80 11.15 -5.98
N LEU A 170 2.99 11.74 -5.85
CA LEU A 170 3.51 12.37 -4.63
C LEU A 170 3.82 13.85 -4.84
N GLY A 171 3.59 14.64 -3.80
CA GLY A 171 3.92 16.06 -3.73
C GLY A 171 4.23 16.49 -2.29
N GLN A 172 4.77 17.70 -2.13
CA GLN A 172 5.00 18.28 -0.79
C GLN A 172 3.66 18.73 -0.20
N ASP A 173 3.33 18.31 1.01
CA ASP A 173 2.04 18.64 1.62
C ASP A 173 2.05 19.94 2.43
N ASP A 174 3.21 20.37 2.91
CA ASP A 174 3.42 21.65 3.61
C ASP A 174 4.88 22.08 3.45
N PRO A 175 5.26 22.70 2.31
CA PRO A 175 6.67 23.03 2.02
C PRO A 175 7.30 23.98 3.04
N GLU A 176 6.51 24.87 3.66
CA GLU A 176 7.00 25.85 4.63
C GLU A 176 7.31 25.21 5.98
N ARG A 177 6.38 24.39 6.51
CA ARG A 177 6.54 23.81 7.86
C ARG A 177 7.22 22.45 7.84
N LYS A 178 7.14 21.74 6.72
CA LYS A 178 7.68 20.39 6.53
C LYS A 178 8.39 20.27 5.18
N PRO A 179 9.50 21.02 4.97
CA PRO A 179 10.17 21.11 3.68
C PRO A 179 10.63 19.76 3.12
N CYS A 180 10.91 18.78 3.99
CA CYS A 180 11.34 17.45 3.57
C CYS A 180 10.19 16.44 3.36
N SER A 181 8.95 16.84 3.59
CA SER A 181 7.79 15.94 3.57
C SER A 181 7.29 15.69 2.15
N LEU A 182 6.97 14.43 1.86
CA LEU A 182 6.19 14.03 0.69
C LEU A 182 5.05 13.12 1.13
N VAL A 183 3.87 13.42 0.60
CA VAL A 183 2.67 12.63 0.81
C VAL A 183 2.03 12.37 -0.55
N CYS A 184 1.55 11.15 -0.77
CA CYS A 184 0.81 10.80 -1.97
C CYS A 184 -0.58 11.43 -1.98
N ASP A 185 -1.10 11.67 -3.17
CA ASP A 185 -2.52 11.95 -3.36
C ASP A 185 -3.31 10.63 -3.29
N PHE A 186 -3.93 10.36 -2.15
CA PHE A 186 -4.71 9.14 -1.92
C PHE A 186 -5.88 8.98 -2.92
N SER A 187 -6.40 10.07 -3.49
CA SER A 187 -7.48 9.99 -4.48
C SER A 187 -7.04 9.30 -5.78
N LEU A 188 -5.73 9.26 -6.05
CA LEU A 188 -5.14 8.60 -7.22
C LEU A 188 -4.70 7.16 -6.94
N LEU A 189 -4.98 6.62 -5.75
CA LEU A 189 -4.56 5.26 -5.39
C LEU A 189 -5.16 4.24 -6.37
N GLN A 190 -6.46 4.33 -6.64
CA GLN A 190 -7.16 3.40 -7.52
C GLN A 190 -6.60 3.45 -8.96
N ASP A 191 -6.41 4.64 -9.53
CA ASP A 191 -5.86 4.79 -10.88
C ASP A 191 -4.43 4.25 -10.97
N THR A 192 -3.63 4.46 -9.92
CA THR A 192 -2.29 3.90 -9.82
C THR A 192 -2.32 2.37 -9.75
N MET A 193 -3.26 1.79 -9.00
CA MET A 193 -3.45 0.35 -8.95
C MET A 193 -3.80 -0.24 -10.32
N LEU A 194 -4.70 0.39 -11.06
CA LEU A 194 -5.06 -0.05 -12.41
C LEU A 194 -3.86 0.00 -13.36
N SER A 195 -3.13 1.12 -13.36
CA SER A 195 -1.92 1.26 -14.17
C SER A 195 -0.86 0.21 -13.82
N ALA A 196 -0.65 -0.05 -12.53
CA ALA A 196 0.28 -1.05 -12.03
C ALA A 196 -0.08 -2.48 -12.45
N LEU A 197 -1.38 -2.81 -12.56
CA LEU A 197 -1.83 -4.10 -13.09
C LEU A 197 -1.47 -4.29 -14.56
N SER A 198 -1.38 -3.21 -15.33
CA SER A 198 -0.89 -3.20 -16.71
C SER A 198 0.63 -3.07 -16.80
N GLY A 199 1.34 -3.06 -15.67
CA GLY A 199 2.79 -2.96 -15.61
C GLY A 199 3.33 -1.55 -15.78
N ILE A 200 2.48 -0.52 -15.75
CA ILE A 200 2.82 0.87 -16.06
C ILE A 200 2.74 1.74 -14.79
N GLN A 201 3.66 2.69 -14.66
CA GLN A 201 3.59 3.73 -13.64
C GLN A 201 2.59 4.80 -14.06
N PHE A 202 1.60 5.08 -13.22
CA PHE A 202 0.67 6.18 -13.43
C PHE A 202 1.40 7.53 -13.44
N GLN A 203 1.05 8.41 -14.38
CA GLN A 203 1.73 9.69 -14.60
C GLN A 203 0.74 10.87 -14.54
N PRO A 204 1.19 12.07 -14.12
CA PRO A 204 2.52 12.37 -13.59
C PRO A 204 2.72 11.80 -12.17
N VAL A 205 3.86 11.17 -11.90
CA VAL A 205 4.17 10.61 -10.58
C VAL A 205 4.63 11.68 -9.56
N LEU A 206 5.29 12.74 -10.03
CA LEU A 206 5.63 13.91 -9.21
C LEU A 206 4.64 15.02 -9.51
N ARG A 207 4.03 15.57 -8.46
CA ARG A 207 3.05 16.65 -8.58
C ARG A 207 3.58 17.90 -7.91
N GLN A 208 3.32 19.04 -8.53
CA GLN A 208 3.39 20.33 -7.86
C GLN A 208 2.09 20.51 -7.09
N SER A 209 2.22 20.77 -5.80
CA SER A 209 1.15 21.15 -4.89
C SER A 209 0.86 22.63 -5.01
#